data_AF-A0AA36JT15-F1
#
_entry.id   AF-A0AA36JT15-F1
#
_cell.length_a   1.000
_cell.length_b   1.000
_cell.length_c   1.000
_cell.angle_alpha   90.00
_cell.angle_beta   90.00
_cell.angle_gamma   90.00
#
_symmetry.space_group_name_H-M   'P 1'
#
loop_
_entity.id
_entity.type
_entity.pdbx_description
1 polymer ?
#
loop_
_entity_poly.entity_id
_entity_poly.type
_entity_poly.pdbx_seq_one_letter_code
_entity_poly.pdbx_strand_id
1 'polypeptide(L)'
;MRSLHHHCLALGRFWPNSLRICQSRFQSVCTKSWEVSSLGRVKNLKGAVHHGTLSCNGYRRAFIEGKNYLVHRLVARAFRGPPPSAAHTQVNHLDGDRENNRIENLEYVTPLENSIHRQNKPGRTKAVRCRPRDGGPWETFSSQREAAHALGLDASAVSHCCSGRQRHAGGFQFKHAVEPEPARLAGEVWRAAHYPGINGALEGWMVSSQGRIRTHVGHITRGSRLASGYLMAHCRLRAANLNRKFLVHRLVAASFFGQPSSADLQVNHLDGNRANNIVNNLEYATPAQNVQHAYSRRAGGKIERPNAFKRLFARQICGTHCWMHFESVKEAAAHTGVFTSHISIVLRGGHGYAKNWEFKFAVSEELRGEEWRQVILDWSCASGYGAKLAPAE
;
A
#
# COMPACT_ATOMS: atom_id res chain seq x y z
N MET A 1 -23.57 -59.65 67.80
CA MET A 1 -24.93 -59.16 67.46
C MET A 1 -24.95 -58.85 65.96
N ARG A 2 -26.05 -59.21 65.30
CA ARG A 2 -26.40 -59.12 63.86
C ARG A 2 -25.98 -57.76 63.27
N SER A 3 -25.55 -57.58 62.01
CA SER A 3 -25.99 -58.08 60.71
C SER A 3 -24.84 -57.77 59.71
N LEU A 4 -24.30 -58.67 58.88
CA LEU A 4 -24.84 -59.38 57.71
C LEU A 4 -25.39 -58.49 56.58
N HIS A 5 -24.90 -58.81 55.39
CA HIS A 5 -25.47 -58.63 54.05
C HIS A 5 -25.29 -57.25 53.36
N HIS A 6 -24.89 -57.13 52.08
CA HIS A 6 -24.92 -58.07 50.94
C HIS A 6 -23.72 -57.79 50.01
N HIS A 7 -22.92 -58.81 49.69
CA HIS A 7 -22.93 -59.57 48.42
C HIS A 7 -22.43 -58.77 47.20
N CYS A 8 -21.21 -59.04 46.72
CA CYS A 8 -20.77 -60.23 45.99
C CYS A 8 -21.23 -60.20 44.53
N LEU A 9 -20.26 -60.08 43.62
CA LEU A 9 -19.75 -61.17 42.76
C LEU A 9 -18.95 -60.47 41.64
N ALA A 10 -17.61 -60.47 41.67
CA ALA A 10 -16.75 -61.61 41.34
C ALA A 10 -17.11 -62.15 39.95
N LEU A 11 -16.27 -62.01 38.93
CA LEU A 11 -15.13 -62.88 38.62
C LEU A 11 -14.65 -62.40 37.22
N GLY A 12 -13.40 -62.40 36.81
CA GLY A 12 -12.16 -62.90 37.39
C GLY A 12 -11.07 -62.75 36.32
N ARG A 13 -9.97 -62.14 36.75
CA ARG A 13 -8.57 -62.51 36.47
C ARG A 13 -8.18 -62.97 35.06
N PHE A 14 -7.25 -62.26 34.43
CA PHE A 14 -5.81 -62.56 34.41
C PHE A 14 -5.15 -61.77 33.27
N TRP A 15 -4.08 -61.04 33.60
CA TRP A 15 -3.10 -60.57 32.63
C TRP A 15 -2.22 -61.74 32.18
N PRO A 16 -1.76 -61.75 30.92
CA PRO A 16 -0.34 -61.47 30.72
C PRO A 16 -0.01 -60.61 29.48
N ASN A 17 1.15 -59.93 29.60
CA ASN A 17 1.81 -59.12 28.58
C ASN A 17 1.98 -59.84 27.23
N SER A 18 1.67 -59.15 26.12
CA SER A 18 2.49 -59.22 24.90
C SER A 18 2.20 -58.04 23.95
N LEU A 19 3.28 -57.31 23.67
CA LEU A 19 3.64 -56.67 22.39
C LEU A 19 2.56 -55.92 21.58
N ARG A 20 2.78 -54.59 21.48
CA ARG A 20 2.72 -53.75 20.27
C ARG A 20 1.58 -54.05 19.28
N ILE A 21 0.73 -53.04 19.02
CA ILE A 21 0.51 -52.42 17.69
C ILE A 21 -0.53 -51.29 17.78
N CYS A 22 -0.17 -50.14 17.21
CA CYS A 22 -1.02 -49.03 16.77
C CYS A 22 -1.83 -48.20 17.78
N GLN A 23 -1.13 -47.37 18.56
CA GLN A 23 -1.54 -45.97 18.68
C GLN A 23 -1.10 -45.22 17.41
N SER A 24 -1.97 -45.16 16.39
CA SER A 24 -1.75 -44.30 15.22
C SER A 24 -3.06 -43.65 14.76
N ARG A 25 -3.69 -42.90 15.68
CA ARG A 25 -4.47 -41.73 15.27
C ARG A 25 -3.57 -40.51 15.40
N PHE A 26 -2.69 -40.34 14.42
CA PHE A 26 -2.15 -39.02 14.10
C PHE A 26 -3.33 -38.17 13.61
N GLN A 27 -4.09 -37.60 14.55
CA GLN A 27 -4.79 -36.37 14.29
C GLN A 27 -3.69 -35.32 14.07
N SER A 28 -3.43 -35.02 12.79
CA SER A 28 -2.87 -33.74 12.40
C SER A 28 -3.78 -32.65 12.98
N VAL A 29 -3.47 -32.22 14.20
CA VAL A 29 -3.95 -30.94 14.72
C VAL A 29 -3.16 -29.91 13.94
N CYS A 30 -3.66 -29.50 12.76
CA CYS A 30 -3.21 -28.27 12.12
C CYS A 30 -3.45 -27.14 13.13
N THR A 31 -2.42 -26.77 13.88
CA THR A 31 -2.41 -25.54 14.66
C THR A 31 -2.56 -24.41 13.65
N LYS A 32 -3.76 -23.84 13.56
CA LYS A 32 -4.03 -22.71 12.66
C LYS A 32 -3.06 -21.60 13.04
N SER A 33 -2.15 -21.25 12.15
CA SER A 33 -1.15 -20.20 12.34
C SER A 33 -1.30 -19.15 11.24
N TRP A 34 -0.75 -17.96 11.49
CA TRP A 34 -0.63 -16.96 10.44
C TRP A 34 0.48 -17.39 9.48
N GLU A 35 0.27 -17.23 8.18
CA GLU A 35 1.27 -17.57 7.16
C GLU A 35 1.48 -16.39 6.21
N VAL A 36 2.67 -16.30 5.61
CA VAL A 36 2.97 -15.43 4.50
C VAL A 36 3.46 -16.24 3.31
N SER A 37 3.21 -15.74 2.09
CA SER A 37 3.68 -16.39 0.87
C SER A 37 4.92 -15.73 0.27
N SER A 38 5.66 -16.47 -0.55
CA SER A 38 6.83 -15.98 -1.30
C SER A 38 6.49 -14.82 -2.24
N LEU A 39 5.21 -14.66 -2.60
CA LEU A 39 4.69 -13.57 -3.43
C LEU A 39 4.21 -12.35 -2.62
N GLY A 40 4.35 -12.38 -1.30
CA GLY A 40 3.98 -11.27 -0.43
C GLY A 40 2.49 -11.22 -0.06
N ARG A 41 1.83 -12.39 -0.02
CA ARG A 41 0.46 -12.56 0.50
C ARG A 41 0.50 -12.97 1.97
N VAL A 42 -0.59 -12.72 2.70
CA VAL A 42 -0.76 -13.07 4.11
C VAL A 42 -2.04 -13.91 4.25
N LYS A 43 -1.95 -15.01 4.98
CA LYS A 43 -3.06 -15.91 5.31
C LYS A 43 -3.34 -15.83 6.80
N ASN A 44 -4.60 -15.62 7.15
CA ASN A 44 -5.02 -15.54 8.54
C ASN A 44 -5.36 -16.91 9.14
N LEU A 45 -5.63 -16.94 10.46
CA LEU A 45 -6.03 -18.15 11.19
C LEU A 45 -7.30 -18.84 10.64
N LYS A 46 -8.12 -18.12 9.87
CA LYS A 46 -9.33 -18.64 9.23
C LYS A 46 -9.07 -19.14 7.79
N GLY A 47 -7.83 -19.08 7.31
CA GLY A 47 -7.43 -19.47 5.96
C GLY A 47 -7.70 -18.42 4.88
N ALA A 48 -8.12 -17.20 5.23
CA ALA A 48 -8.35 -16.14 4.24
C ALA A 48 -7.02 -15.48 3.85
N VAL A 49 -6.80 -15.36 2.54
CA VAL A 49 -5.59 -14.79 1.92
C VAL A 49 -5.81 -13.35 1.47
N HIS A 50 -4.86 -12.45 1.75
CA HIS A 50 -4.87 -11.06 1.32
C HIS A 50 -3.46 -10.47 1.15
N HIS A 51 -3.33 -9.33 0.46
CA HIS A 51 -2.05 -8.61 0.33
C HIS A 51 -1.77 -7.62 1.48
N GLY A 52 -2.72 -7.44 2.39
CA GLY A 52 -2.65 -6.45 3.47
C GLY A 52 -3.11 -5.06 3.01
N THR A 53 -3.21 -4.13 3.96
CA THR A 53 -3.72 -2.78 3.74
C THR A 53 -2.59 -1.85 3.33
N LEU A 54 -2.76 -1.13 2.22
CA LEU A 54 -1.80 -0.13 1.76
C LEU A 54 -1.84 1.12 2.66
N SER A 55 -0.67 1.51 3.16
CA SER A 55 -0.48 2.72 3.96
C SER A 55 -0.23 3.95 3.07
N CYS A 56 -0.45 5.16 3.61
CA CYS A 56 -0.16 6.42 2.92
C CYS A 56 1.32 6.61 2.53
N ASN A 57 2.22 5.87 3.18
CA ASN A 57 3.65 5.84 2.86
C ASN A 57 4.04 4.76 1.82
N GLY A 58 3.07 4.06 1.23
CA GLY A 58 3.26 3.07 0.16
C GLY A 58 3.57 1.65 0.64
N TYR A 59 3.70 1.40 1.94
CA TYR A 59 3.94 0.03 2.44
C TYR A 59 2.64 -0.72 2.76
N ARG A 60 2.60 -2.02 2.46
CA ARG A 60 1.50 -2.91 2.86
C ARG A 60 1.66 -3.36 4.32
N ARG A 61 0.54 -3.36 5.06
CA ARG A 61 0.48 -3.77 6.48
C ARG A 61 -0.51 -4.91 6.70
N ALA A 62 -0.17 -5.83 7.60
CA ALA A 62 -1.06 -6.86 8.10
C ALA A 62 -1.30 -6.65 9.59
N PHE A 63 -2.56 -6.81 10.01
CA PHE A 63 -2.94 -6.74 11.42
C PHE A 63 -2.94 -8.15 12.00
N ILE A 64 -1.98 -8.43 12.87
CA ILE A 64 -1.75 -9.74 13.48
C ILE A 64 -1.71 -9.53 14.99
N GLU A 65 -2.55 -10.25 15.73
CA GLU A 65 -2.55 -10.27 17.20
C GLU A 65 -2.52 -8.87 17.87
N GLY A 66 -3.34 -7.94 17.35
CA GLY A 66 -3.46 -6.60 17.92
C GLY A 66 -2.40 -5.59 17.44
N LYS A 67 -1.43 -6.01 16.61
CA LYS A 67 -0.34 -5.17 16.11
C LYS A 67 -0.29 -5.11 14.59
N ASN A 68 0.19 -3.98 14.07
CA ASN A 68 0.40 -3.80 12.63
C ASN A 68 1.84 -4.15 12.25
N TYR A 69 2.00 -5.10 11.34
CA TYR A 69 3.29 -5.52 10.81
C TYR A 69 3.42 -5.15 9.33
N LEU A 70 4.64 -4.78 8.91
CA LEU A 70 4.94 -4.52 7.50
C LEU A 70 5.08 -5.85 6.76
N VAL A 71 4.31 -6.03 5.68
CA VAL A 71 4.24 -7.31 4.95
C VAL A 71 5.62 -7.72 4.42
N HIS A 72 6.38 -6.81 3.81
CA HIS A 72 7.74 -7.12 3.33
C HIS A 72 8.67 -7.64 4.43
N ARG A 73 8.54 -7.17 5.68
CA ARG A 73 9.36 -7.66 6.80
C ARG A 73 8.95 -9.05 7.24
N LEU A 74 7.64 -9.33 7.26
CA LEU A 74 7.13 -10.66 7.55
C LEU A 74 7.62 -11.68 6.52
N VAL A 75 7.55 -11.31 5.23
CA VAL A 75 8.02 -12.13 4.10
C VAL A 75 9.53 -12.36 4.20
N ALA A 76 10.34 -11.30 4.35
CA ALA A 76 11.78 -11.45 4.50
C ALA A 76 12.15 -12.36 5.69
N ARG A 77 11.50 -12.19 6.85
CA ARG A 77 11.76 -13.00 8.04
C ARG A 77 11.40 -14.47 7.85
N ALA A 78 10.25 -14.75 7.24
CA ALA A 78 9.77 -16.12 7.05
C ALA A 78 10.63 -16.90 6.03
N PHE A 79 11.11 -16.22 4.97
CA PHE A 79 11.82 -16.88 3.87
C PHE A 79 13.34 -16.83 3.96
N ARG A 80 13.93 -15.71 4.43
CA ARG A 80 15.39 -15.54 4.62
C ARG A 80 15.86 -15.83 6.04
N GLY A 81 14.95 -16.03 6.99
CA GLY A 81 15.31 -16.25 8.39
C GLY A 81 15.69 -14.94 9.09
N PRO A 82 16.49 -15.00 10.18
CA PRO A 82 16.89 -13.80 10.91
C PRO A 82 17.82 -12.94 10.06
N PRO A 83 17.91 -11.63 10.34
CA PRO A 83 18.88 -10.77 9.68
C PRO A 83 20.31 -11.34 9.79
N PRO A 84 21.15 -11.24 8.76
CA PRO A 84 22.51 -11.81 8.76
C PRO A 84 23.39 -11.28 9.89
N SER A 85 23.17 -10.04 10.33
CA SER A 85 23.83 -9.46 11.49
C SER A 85 22.94 -8.43 12.18
N ALA A 86 23.29 -8.05 13.41
CA ALA A 86 22.58 -7.02 14.17
C ALA A 86 22.52 -5.65 13.47
N ALA A 87 23.42 -5.38 12.52
CA ALA A 87 23.42 -4.16 11.72
C ALA A 87 22.31 -4.15 10.65
N HIS A 88 21.86 -5.32 10.19
CA HIS A 88 20.87 -5.48 9.11
C HIS A 88 19.43 -5.30 9.62
N THR A 89 19.14 -4.11 10.11
CA THR A 89 17.86 -3.78 10.77
C THR A 89 16.72 -3.45 9.79
N GLN A 90 17.03 -3.30 8.50
CA GLN A 90 16.08 -2.84 7.49
C GLN A 90 15.92 -3.87 6.37
N VAL A 91 14.78 -3.80 5.68
CA VAL A 91 14.50 -4.62 4.50
C VAL A 91 14.29 -3.66 3.34
N ASN A 92 15.06 -3.83 2.28
CA ASN A 92 15.02 -3.01 1.07
C ASN A 92 14.26 -3.73 -0.05
N HIS A 93 13.66 -2.93 -0.93
CA HIS A 93 13.04 -3.37 -2.19
C HIS A 93 14.03 -3.08 -3.32
N LEU A 94 14.51 -4.12 -4.00
CA LEU A 94 15.56 -4.01 -5.03
C LEU A 94 15.11 -3.11 -6.20
N ASP A 95 13.87 -3.27 -6.66
CA ASP A 95 13.26 -2.43 -7.70
C ASP A 95 12.85 -1.03 -7.21
N GLY A 96 12.85 -0.80 -5.89
CA GLY A 96 12.38 0.43 -5.26
C GLY A 96 10.86 0.60 -5.19
N ASP A 97 10.07 -0.36 -5.66
CA ASP A 97 8.62 -0.41 -5.51
C ASP A 97 8.22 -1.07 -4.19
N ARG A 98 7.61 -0.29 -3.30
CA ARG A 98 7.19 -0.73 -1.95
C ARG A 98 5.99 -1.67 -1.97
N GLU A 99 5.30 -1.78 -3.10
CA GLU A 99 4.18 -2.69 -3.26
C GLU A 99 4.61 -4.11 -3.66
N ASN A 100 5.77 -4.25 -4.32
CA ASN A 100 6.33 -5.52 -4.76
C ASN A 100 6.99 -6.27 -3.61
N ASN A 101 6.19 -6.98 -2.81
CA ASN A 101 6.66 -7.71 -1.62
C ASN A 101 7.07 -9.16 -1.93
N ARG A 102 7.45 -9.48 -3.17
CA ARG A 102 7.98 -10.81 -3.50
C ARG A 102 9.34 -11.01 -2.84
N ILE A 103 9.61 -12.21 -2.35
CA ILE A 103 10.86 -12.49 -1.64
C ILE A 103 12.12 -12.23 -2.47
N GLU A 104 12.06 -12.49 -3.78
CA GLU A 104 13.12 -12.20 -4.74
C GLU A 104 13.47 -10.71 -4.83
N ASN A 105 12.50 -9.82 -4.55
CA ASN A 105 12.67 -8.37 -4.57
C ASN A 105 13.08 -7.80 -3.20
N LEU A 106 13.21 -8.64 -2.17
CA LEU A 106 13.48 -8.20 -0.80
C LEU A 106 14.85 -8.66 -0.32
N GLU A 107 15.60 -7.75 0.29
CA GLU A 107 16.90 -8.02 0.89
C GLU A 107 17.02 -7.37 2.27
N TYR A 108 17.82 -7.97 3.15
CA TYR A 108 18.21 -7.35 4.41
C TYR A 108 19.34 -6.37 4.16
N VAL A 109 19.20 -5.14 4.66
CA VAL A 109 20.22 -4.09 4.51
C VAL A 109 20.47 -3.39 5.84
N THR A 110 21.68 -2.89 6.00
CA THR A 110 22.03 -1.94 7.05
C THR A 110 21.47 -0.54 6.75
N PRO A 111 21.28 0.32 7.76
CA PRO A 111 20.89 1.71 7.54
C PRO A 111 21.85 2.48 6.62
N LEU A 112 23.15 2.14 6.66
CA LEU A 112 24.17 2.75 5.82
C LEU A 112 23.99 2.34 4.36
N GLU A 113 23.90 1.05 4.08
CA GLU A 113 23.65 0.51 2.73
C GLU A 113 22.36 1.09 2.15
N ASN A 114 21.26 1.10 2.92
CA ASN A 114 20.01 1.68 2.46
C ASN A 114 20.16 3.17 2.13
N SER A 115 20.96 3.91 2.90
CA SER A 115 21.26 5.31 2.60
C SER A 115 22.06 5.47 1.31
N ILE A 116 23.02 4.57 1.04
CA ILE A 116 23.83 4.53 -0.18
C ILE A 116 22.96 4.18 -1.39
N HIS A 117 22.18 3.09 -1.34
CA HIS A 117 21.23 2.72 -2.40
C HIS A 117 20.28 3.86 -2.73
N ARG A 118 19.83 4.59 -1.70
CA ARG A 118 18.95 5.75 -1.85
C ARG A 118 19.68 6.98 -2.44
N GLN A 119 20.99 7.13 -2.24
CA GLN A 119 21.81 8.20 -2.82
C GLN A 119 22.18 7.93 -4.28
N ASN A 120 22.46 6.68 -4.61
CA ASN A 120 22.88 6.25 -5.94
C ASN A 120 21.73 6.07 -6.93
N LYS A 121 20.48 6.39 -6.55
CA LYS A 121 19.35 6.36 -7.49
C LYS A 121 19.53 7.42 -8.60
N PRO A 122 19.45 7.04 -9.88
CA PRO A 122 19.59 7.98 -10.99
C PRO A 122 18.52 9.08 -10.88
N GLY A 123 18.94 10.33 -11.14
CA GLY A 123 18.05 11.51 -11.09
C GLY A 123 17.93 12.20 -9.72
N ARG A 124 18.66 11.76 -8.69
CA ARG A 124 18.62 12.42 -7.36
C ARG A 124 19.61 13.58 -7.22
N THR A 125 20.81 13.47 -7.78
CA THR A 125 21.77 14.58 -7.85
C THR A 125 21.37 15.50 -9.00
N LYS A 126 21.26 16.80 -8.69
CA LYS A 126 20.98 17.84 -9.69
C LYS A 126 22.24 18.64 -9.89
N ALA A 127 22.65 18.78 -11.15
CA ALA A 127 23.70 19.69 -11.53
C ALA A 127 23.36 21.13 -11.11
N VAL A 128 24.40 21.91 -10.82
CA VAL A 128 24.32 23.28 -10.29
C VAL A 128 25.22 24.17 -11.12
N ARG A 129 24.75 25.39 -11.37
CA ARG A 129 25.55 26.47 -11.94
C ARG A 129 25.95 27.44 -10.84
N CYS A 130 27.21 27.89 -10.82
CA CYS A 130 27.68 28.97 -9.95
C CYS A 130 28.28 30.11 -10.78
N ARG A 131 28.33 31.33 -10.21
CA ARG A 131 29.14 32.44 -10.74
C ARG A 131 29.55 33.39 -9.61
N PRO A 132 30.63 34.17 -9.76
CA PRO A 132 30.97 35.25 -8.83
C PRO A 132 29.86 36.28 -8.71
N ARG A 133 29.70 36.87 -7.52
CA ARG A 133 28.70 37.92 -7.24
C ARG A 133 28.96 39.18 -8.05
N ASP A 134 30.22 39.53 -8.25
CA ASP A 134 30.64 40.78 -8.90
C ASP A 134 30.49 40.74 -10.43
N GLY A 135 29.95 39.64 -10.95
CA GLY A 135 29.81 39.39 -12.38
C GLY A 135 30.84 38.36 -12.85
N GLY A 136 30.41 37.50 -13.77
CA GLY A 136 31.23 36.41 -14.31
C GLY A 136 30.39 35.37 -15.04
N PRO A 137 31.02 34.48 -15.83
CA PRO A 137 30.34 33.39 -16.51
C PRO A 137 29.78 32.38 -15.51
N TRP A 138 28.73 31.66 -15.92
CA TRP A 138 28.19 30.55 -15.12
C TRP A 138 28.99 29.28 -15.38
N GLU A 139 29.58 28.71 -14.33
CA GLU A 139 30.25 27.41 -14.35
C GLU A 139 29.29 26.32 -13.88
N THR A 140 29.36 25.12 -14.47
CA THR A 140 28.47 24.01 -14.14
C THR A 140 29.19 22.90 -13.40
N PHE A 141 28.60 22.46 -12.29
CA PHE A 141 29.01 21.32 -11.48
C PHE A 141 27.96 20.22 -11.60
N SER A 142 28.37 18.96 -11.54
CA SER A 142 27.51 17.78 -11.56
C SER A 142 26.58 17.71 -10.34
N SER A 143 26.92 18.35 -9.22
CA SER A 143 26.09 18.41 -8.02
C SER A 143 26.35 19.61 -7.10
N GLN A 144 25.40 19.89 -6.20
CA GLN A 144 25.57 20.87 -5.11
C GLN A 144 26.79 20.57 -4.23
N ARG A 145 27.08 19.29 -3.97
CA ARG A 145 28.22 18.86 -3.13
C ARG A 145 29.55 19.12 -3.81
N GLU A 146 29.63 18.85 -5.11
CA GLU A 146 30.83 19.13 -5.90
C GLU A 146 31.11 20.62 -5.95
N ALA A 147 30.09 21.45 -6.23
CA ALA A 147 30.23 22.90 -6.19
C ALA A 147 30.65 23.41 -4.79
N ALA A 148 30.10 22.83 -3.73
CA ALA A 148 30.44 23.18 -2.36
C ALA A 148 31.91 22.84 -2.05
N HIS A 149 32.36 21.64 -2.42
CA HIS A 149 33.75 21.21 -2.23
C HIS A 149 34.74 22.08 -3.02
N ALA A 150 34.46 22.33 -4.31
CA ALA A 150 35.33 23.12 -5.17
C ALA A 150 35.49 24.57 -4.68
N LEU A 151 34.45 25.13 -4.04
CA LEU A 151 34.44 26.52 -3.57
C LEU A 151 34.72 26.65 -2.07
N GLY A 152 35.00 25.55 -1.35
CA GLY A 152 35.21 25.56 0.10
C GLY A 152 33.98 26.00 0.91
N LEU A 153 32.78 25.70 0.42
CA LEU A 153 31.50 26.09 1.03
C LEU A 153 30.78 24.89 1.65
N ASP A 154 29.84 25.18 2.54
CA ASP A 154 28.89 24.15 2.99
C ASP A 154 27.83 23.86 1.92
N ALA A 155 27.55 22.58 1.69
CA ALA A 155 26.58 22.15 0.68
C ALA A 155 25.16 22.68 0.96
N SER A 156 24.80 22.95 2.22
CA SER A 156 23.52 23.55 2.58
C SER A 156 23.46 25.01 2.16
N ALA A 157 24.57 25.77 2.21
CA ALA A 157 24.64 27.14 1.73
C ALA A 157 24.41 27.21 0.21
N VAL A 158 25.01 26.29 -0.55
CA VAL A 158 24.75 26.13 -2.00
C VAL A 158 23.29 25.79 -2.25
N SER A 159 22.70 24.89 -1.46
CA SER A 159 21.28 24.50 -1.57
C SER A 159 20.31 25.65 -1.24
N HIS A 160 20.61 26.44 -0.22
CA HIS A 160 19.83 27.63 0.14
C HIS A 160 19.84 28.68 -0.97
N CYS A 161 20.99 28.86 -1.64
CA CYS A 161 21.07 29.73 -2.81
C CYS A 161 20.26 29.17 -4.00
N CYS A 162 20.42 27.88 -4.32
CA CYS A 162 19.67 27.23 -5.40
C CYS A 162 18.15 27.26 -5.21
N SER A 163 17.68 27.23 -3.96
CA SER A 163 16.25 27.28 -3.60
C SER A 163 15.70 28.69 -3.42
N GLY A 164 16.53 29.73 -3.57
CA GLY A 164 16.15 31.13 -3.42
C GLY A 164 15.96 31.59 -1.96
N ARG A 165 16.36 30.77 -0.97
CA ARG A 165 16.34 31.15 0.45
C ARG A 165 17.47 32.13 0.80
N GLN A 166 18.58 32.05 0.09
CA GLN A 166 19.72 32.97 0.20
C GLN A 166 20.06 33.54 -1.18
N ARG A 167 20.57 34.77 -1.22
CA ARG A 167 20.93 35.44 -2.48
C ARG A 167 22.30 35.04 -3.00
N HIS A 168 23.22 34.68 -2.10
CA HIS A 168 24.59 34.27 -2.41
C HIS A 168 25.19 33.53 -1.20
N ALA A 169 26.25 32.76 -1.44
CA ALA A 169 27.07 32.12 -0.41
C ALA A 169 28.55 32.23 -0.80
N GLY A 170 29.40 32.64 0.14
CA GLY A 170 30.85 32.76 -0.10
C GLY A 170 31.27 33.67 -1.26
N GLY A 171 30.46 34.68 -1.59
CA GLY A 171 30.72 35.55 -2.76
C GLY A 171 30.23 34.99 -4.09
N PHE A 172 29.54 33.84 -4.10
CA PHE A 172 29.02 33.19 -5.31
C PHE A 172 27.49 33.15 -5.33
N GLN A 173 26.91 33.23 -6.53
CA GLN A 173 25.50 32.97 -6.80
C GLN A 173 25.34 31.56 -7.32
N PHE A 174 24.28 30.86 -6.90
CA PHE A 174 24.02 29.47 -7.30
C PHE A 174 22.62 29.31 -7.88
N LYS A 175 22.50 28.49 -8.92
CA LYS A 175 21.24 28.08 -9.56
C LYS A 175 21.32 26.62 -9.96
N HIS A 176 20.19 25.94 -10.14
CA HIS A 176 20.24 24.61 -10.76
C HIS A 176 20.68 24.70 -12.24
N ALA A 177 21.52 23.75 -12.68
CA ALA A 177 22.06 23.74 -14.04
C ALA A 177 20.97 23.51 -15.09
N VAL A 178 20.02 22.65 -14.75
CA VAL A 178 18.70 22.66 -15.34
C VAL A 178 17.89 23.63 -14.48
N GLU A 179 17.74 24.88 -14.94
CA GLU A 179 16.48 25.54 -14.58
C GLU A 179 15.44 24.61 -15.19
N PRO A 180 14.49 24.04 -14.43
CA PRO A 180 13.27 23.58 -15.07
C PRO A 180 12.58 24.86 -15.52
N GLU A 181 13.08 25.47 -16.60
CA GLU A 181 12.22 26.11 -17.57
C GLU A 181 11.18 25.03 -17.84
N PRO A 182 9.99 25.16 -17.24
CA PRO A 182 9.06 24.06 -17.20
C PRO A 182 8.74 23.80 -18.65
N ALA A 183 9.22 22.66 -19.18
CA ALA A 183 9.30 22.38 -20.61
C ALA A 183 8.12 23.06 -21.29
N ARG A 184 8.38 24.04 -22.17
CA ARG A 184 7.30 24.70 -22.92
C ARG A 184 6.62 23.58 -23.69
N LEU A 185 5.50 23.12 -23.16
CA LEU A 185 4.72 22.08 -23.78
C LEU A 185 4.08 22.74 -24.99
N ALA A 186 4.34 22.22 -26.19
CA ALA A 186 3.79 22.77 -27.42
C ALA A 186 2.26 22.89 -27.28
N GLY A 187 1.71 24.09 -27.57
CA GLY A 187 0.27 24.37 -27.43
C GLY A 187 -0.24 24.59 -26.00
N GLU A 188 0.64 24.72 -25.00
CA GLU A 188 0.20 25.10 -23.65
C GLU A 188 -0.21 26.57 -23.56
N VAL A 189 -1.43 26.80 -23.10
CA VAL A 189 -2.00 28.13 -22.88
C VAL A 189 -2.01 28.42 -21.39
N TRP A 190 -1.59 29.63 -20.98
CA TRP A 190 -1.66 30.09 -19.59
C TRP A 190 -2.76 31.14 -19.43
N ARG A 191 -3.57 31.04 -18.38
CA ARG A 191 -4.62 31.99 -18.02
C ARG A 191 -4.53 32.38 -16.55
N ALA A 192 -5.14 33.51 -16.20
CA ALA A 192 -5.31 33.89 -14.79
C ALA A 192 -6.10 32.80 -14.04
N ALA A 193 -5.69 32.50 -12.82
CA ALA A 193 -6.33 31.45 -12.02
C ALA A 193 -7.69 31.94 -11.49
N HIS A 194 -8.76 31.21 -11.74
CA HIS A 194 -10.09 31.44 -11.18
C HIS A 194 -10.52 30.23 -10.36
N TYR A 195 -11.44 30.41 -9.42
CA TYR A 195 -11.97 29.31 -8.63
C TYR A 195 -13.49 29.42 -8.50
N PRO A 196 -14.23 28.28 -8.49
CA PRO A 196 -15.67 28.32 -8.33
C PRO A 196 -16.09 29.02 -7.03
N GLY A 197 -16.97 30.02 -7.13
CA GLY A 197 -17.48 30.78 -5.98
C GLY A 197 -16.52 31.85 -5.45
N ILE A 198 -15.43 32.17 -6.18
CA ILE A 198 -14.60 33.35 -5.92
C ILE A 198 -14.75 34.30 -7.10
N ASN A 199 -15.14 35.54 -6.81
CA ASN A 199 -15.26 36.58 -7.81
C ASN A 199 -13.87 37.11 -8.19
N GLY A 200 -13.60 37.18 -9.50
CA GLY A 200 -12.32 37.65 -10.04
C GLY A 200 -11.22 36.58 -10.10
N ALA A 201 -10.05 37.00 -10.59
CA ALA A 201 -8.87 36.17 -10.67
C ALA A 201 -8.07 36.18 -9.37
N LEU A 202 -7.40 35.07 -9.07
CA LEU A 202 -6.44 34.98 -7.98
C LEU A 202 -5.17 35.74 -8.38
N GLU A 203 -4.95 36.89 -7.77
CA GLU A 203 -3.86 37.81 -8.09
C GLU A 203 -2.49 37.14 -8.10
N GLY A 204 -1.75 37.27 -9.22
CA GLY A 204 -0.42 36.69 -9.40
C GLY A 204 -0.40 35.18 -9.64
N TRP A 205 -1.54 34.50 -9.67
CA TRP A 205 -1.63 33.07 -9.96
C TRP A 205 -2.10 32.82 -11.38
N MET A 206 -1.42 31.90 -12.07
CA MET A 206 -1.81 31.44 -13.40
C MET A 206 -2.00 29.93 -13.42
N VAL A 207 -2.88 29.47 -14.29
CA VAL A 207 -3.07 28.04 -14.59
C VAL A 207 -2.88 27.79 -16.07
N SER A 208 -2.33 26.62 -16.40
CA SER A 208 -2.09 26.22 -17.77
C SER A 208 -3.11 25.20 -18.26
N SER A 209 -3.27 25.08 -19.58
CA SER A 209 -4.14 24.09 -20.22
C SER A 209 -3.73 22.65 -19.92
N GLN A 210 -2.50 22.44 -19.45
CA GLN A 210 -1.92 21.15 -19.07
C GLN A 210 -2.06 20.86 -17.56
N GLY A 211 -2.83 21.68 -16.83
CA GLY A 211 -3.05 21.52 -15.39
C GLY A 211 -1.85 21.91 -14.52
N ARG A 212 -0.94 22.74 -15.06
CA ARG A 212 0.16 23.34 -14.29
C ARG A 212 -0.29 24.66 -13.66
N ILE A 213 0.33 25.01 -12.54
CA ILE A 213 0.02 26.21 -11.77
C ILE A 213 1.31 27.02 -11.60
N ARG A 214 1.26 28.29 -11.99
CA ARG A 214 2.31 29.27 -11.74
C ARG A 214 1.90 30.08 -10.52
N THR A 215 2.73 30.02 -9.51
CA THR A 215 2.57 30.79 -8.27
C THR A 215 2.92 32.26 -8.49
N HIS A 216 2.51 33.13 -7.57
CA HIS A 216 2.86 34.56 -7.57
C HIS A 216 4.36 34.88 -7.56
N VAL A 217 5.22 33.93 -7.17
CA VAL A 217 6.69 34.08 -7.22
C VAL A 217 7.29 33.55 -8.54
N GLY A 218 6.46 33.09 -9.47
CA GLY A 218 6.87 32.55 -10.76
C GLY A 218 7.15 31.05 -10.78
N HIS A 219 7.18 30.36 -9.63
CA HIS A 219 7.40 28.91 -9.56
C HIS A 219 6.23 28.14 -10.18
N ILE A 220 6.54 27.14 -11.02
CA ILE A 220 5.55 26.28 -11.69
C ILE A 220 5.45 24.92 -11.01
N THR A 221 4.24 24.47 -10.71
CA THR A 221 3.96 23.22 -9.98
C THR A 221 2.69 22.55 -10.51
N ARG A 222 2.53 21.25 -10.25
CA ARG A 222 1.25 20.53 -10.46
C ARG A 222 0.42 20.42 -9.18
N GLY A 223 0.90 20.97 -8.07
CA GLY A 223 0.31 20.81 -6.75
C GLY A 223 0.73 19.52 -6.05
N SER A 224 0.26 19.34 -4.82
CA SER A 224 0.48 18.15 -3.98
C SER A 224 -0.70 17.18 -4.08
N ARG A 225 -0.42 15.87 -4.08
CA ARG A 225 -1.45 14.84 -4.14
C ARG A 225 -2.04 14.58 -2.76
N LEU A 226 -3.36 14.64 -2.66
CA LEU A 226 -4.12 14.28 -1.46
C LEU A 226 -4.32 12.76 -1.35
N ALA A 227 -4.63 12.27 -0.15
CA ALA A 227 -5.00 10.85 0.06
C ALA A 227 -6.21 10.42 -0.78
N SER A 228 -7.11 11.36 -1.10
CA SER A 228 -8.24 11.14 -2.02
C SER A 228 -7.84 10.98 -3.50
N GLY A 229 -6.57 11.23 -3.85
CA GLY A 229 -6.05 11.14 -5.20
C GLY A 229 -6.06 12.45 -6.01
N TYR A 230 -6.79 13.48 -5.56
CA TYR A 230 -6.79 14.80 -6.22
C TYR A 230 -5.51 15.58 -5.98
N LEU A 231 -5.13 16.44 -6.93
CA LEU A 231 -4.07 17.43 -6.73
C LEU A 231 -4.62 18.72 -6.10
N MET A 232 -3.81 19.32 -5.22
CA MET A 232 -4.14 20.54 -4.47
C MET A 232 -3.00 21.54 -4.53
N ALA A 233 -3.33 22.84 -4.65
CA ALA A 233 -2.39 23.94 -4.58
C ALA A 233 -2.60 24.78 -3.31
N HIS A 234 -1.49 25.19 -2.70
CA HIS A 234 -1.48 26.12 -1.57
C HIS A 234 -1.32 27.54 -2.12
N CYS A 235 -2.41 28.30 -2.16
CA CYS A 235 -2.39 29.67 -2.67
C CYS A 235 -2.36 30.68 -1.53
N ARG A 236 -1.35 31.55 -1.56
CA ARG A 236 -1.27 32.73 -0.68
C ARG A 236 -1.97 33.88 -1.37
N LEU A 237 -3.06 34.36 -0.77
CA LEU A 237 -3.84 35.50 -1.25
C LEU A 237 -3.37 36.74 -0.49
N ARG A 238 -2.60 37.61 -1.14
CA ARG A 238 -1.96 38.78 -0.49
C ARG A 238 -2.98 39.78 0.04
N ALA A 239 -3.99 40.11 -0.76
CA ALA A 239 -5.03 41.08 -0.39
C ALA A 239 -5.77 40.73 0.92
N ALA A 240 -5.85 39.44 1.27
CA ALA A 240 -6.51 38.98 2.50
C ALA A 240 -5.54 38.43 3.56
N ASN A 241 -4.23 38.40 3.27
CA ASN A 241 -3.20 37.71 4.06
C ASN A 241 -3.57 36.26 4.48
N LEU A 242 -4.31 35.54 3.63
CA LEU A 242 -4.80 34.19 3.89
C LEU A 242 -4.08 33.15 3.03
N ASN A 243 -3.79 32.00 3.64
CA ASN A 243 -3.33 30.81 2.93
C ASN A 243 -4.51 29.86 2.71
N ARG A 244 -4.95 29.69 1.46
CA ARG A 244 -6.08 28.82 1.11
C ARG A 244 -5.61 27.66 0.24
N LYS A 245 -6.27 26.52 0.45
CA LYS A 245 -6.06 25.29 -0.32
C LYS A 245 -7.09 25.21 -1.43
N PHE A 246 -6.64 25.00 -2.67
CA PHE A 246 -7.52 24.87 -3.83
C PHE A 246 -7.26 23.57 -4.58
N LEU A 247 -8.32 22.91 -5.04
CA LEU A 247 -8.20 21.73 -5.89
C LEU A 247 -7.80 22.16 -7.31
N VAL A 248 -6.77 21.52 -7.86
CA VAL A 248 -6.17 21.93 -9.14
C VAL A 248 -7.16 21.80 -10.30
N HIS A 249 -7.91 20.70 -10.39
CA HIS A 249 -8.91 20.53 -11.44
C HIS A 249 -10.00 21.61 -11.42
N ARG A 250 -10.37 22.13 -10.24
CA ARG A 250 -11.37 23.21 -10.13
C ARG A 250 -10.79 24.55 -10.55
N LEU A 251 -9.52 24.81 -10.26
CA LEU A 251 -8.82 25.99 -10.77
C LEU A 251 -8.76 25.97 -12.29
N VAL A 252 -8.40 24.83 -12.88
CA VAL A 252 -8.31 24.66 -14.33
C VAL A 252 -9.70 24.82 -14.97
N ALA A 253 -10.71 24.11 -14.48
CA ALA A 253 -12.06 24.21 -15.03
C ALA A 253 -12.60 25.65 -14.97
N ALA A 254 -12.47 26.33 -13.82
CA ALA A 254 -12.97 27.69 -13.70
C ALA A 254 -12.22 28.71 -14.57
N SER A 255 -10.92 28.53 -14.81
CA SER A 255 -10.12 29.42 -15.67
C SER A 255 -10.33 29.20 -17.17
N PHE A 256 -10.71 27.98 -17.58
CA PHE A 256 -10.87 27.65 -19.00
C PHE A 256 -12.32 27.60 -19.46
N PHE A 257 -13.23 27.13 -18.60
CA PHE A 257 -14.66 27.01 -18.86
C PHE A 257 -15.51 28.11 -18.20
N GLY A 258 -14.93 28.90 -17.29
CA GLY A 258 -15.66 29.91 -16.52
C GLY A 258 -16.32 29.35 -15.26
N GLN A 259 -17.12 30.17 -14.58
CA GLN A 259 -17.85 29.73 -13.40
C GLN A 259 -18.89 28.67 -13.77
N PRO A 260 -19.12 27.65 -12.93
CA PRO A 260 -20.18 26.68 -13.19
C PRO A 260 -21.53 27.39 -13.26
N SER A 261 -22.39 26.98 -14.19
CA SER A 261 -23.72 27.57 -14.38
C SER A 261 -24.67 27.35 -13.20
N SER A 262 -24.41 26.34 -12.36
CA SER A 262 -25.10 26.12 -11.09
C SER A 262 -24.13 25.63 -10.01
N ALA A 263 -24.50 25.83 -8.74
CA ALA A 263 -23.68 25.44 -7.59
C ALA A 263 -23.50 23.92 -7.44
N ASP A 264 -24.42 23.13 -8.02
CA ASP A 264 -24.43 21.67 -7.91
C ASP A 264 -23.49 20.97 -8.89
N LEU A 265 -22.97 21.69 -9.88
CA LEU A 265 -22.05 21.14 -10.87
C LEU A 265 -20.69 20.82 -10.24
N GLN A 266 -20.23 19.61 -10.51
CA GLN A 266 -18.92 19.12 -10.10
C GLN A 266 -18.01 19.03 -11.31
N VAL A 267 -16.72 19.16 -11.09
CA VAL A 267 -15.74 18.94 -12.16
C VAL A 267 -15.45 17.43 -12.21
N ASN A 268 -15.75 16.81 -13.34
CA ASN A 268 -15.48 15.40 -13.62
C ASN A 268 -14.17 15.25 -14.40
N HIS A 269 -13.50 14.11 -14.21
CA HIS A 269 -12.32 13.69 -14.98
C HIS A 269 -12.75 12.61 -15.98
N LEU A 270 -12.68 12.92 -17.28
CA LEU A 270 -13.15 12.03 -18.35
C LEU A 270 -12.45 10.66 -18.35
N ASP A 271 -11.15 10.63 -18.05
CA ASP A 271 -10.35 9.41 -17.91
C ASP A 271 -10.48 8.70 -16.55
N GLY A 272 -11.14 9.32 -15.56
CA GLY A 272 -11.25 8.83 -14.18
C GLY A 272 -9.98 8.99 -13.33
N ASN A 273 -8.90 9.56 -13.87
CA ASN A 273 -7.66 9.83 -13.16
C ASN A 273 -7.68 11.24 -12.54
N ARG A 274 -7.91 11.29 -11.22
CA ARG A 274 -7.97 12.54 -10.42
C ARG A 274 -6.70 13.39 -10.43
N ALA A 275 -5.59 12.86 -10.93
CA ALA A 275 -4.34 13.59 -11.08
C ALA A 275 -4.13 14.18 -12.49
N ASN A 276 -4.92 13.75 -13.49
CA ASN A 276 -4.84 14.25 -14.87
C ASN A 276 -5.72 15.50 -15.03
N ASN A 277 -5.15 16.67 -14.75
CA ASN A 277 -5.88 17.95 -14.77
C ASN A 277 -5.70 18.72 -16.09
N ILE A 278 -5.45 18.03 -17.20
CA ILE A 278 -5.43 18.65 -18.54
C ILE A 278 -6.85 19.12 -18.86
N VAL A 279 -7.00 20.33 -19.44
CA VAL A 279 -8.31 20.94 -19.72
C VAL A 279 -9.23 19.99 -20.50
N ASN A 280 -8.72 19.35 -21.55
CA ASN A 280 -9.49 18.43 -22.40
C ASN A 280 -9.92 17.14 -21.68
N ASN A 281 -9.42 16.87 -20.47
CA ASN A 281 -9.83 15.75 -19.63
C ASN A 281 -10.86 16.17 -18.56
N LEU A 282 -11.27 17.43 -18.51
CA LEU A 282 -12.18 17.96 -17.49
C LEU A 282 -13.49 18.43 -18.11
N GLU A 283 -14.58 18.23 -17.38
CA GLU A 283 -15.89 18.76 -17.74
C GLU A 283 -16.69 19.14 -16.48
N TYR A 284 -17.70 20.00 -16.62
CA TYR A 284 -18.71 20.17 -15.58
C TYR A 284 -19.81 19.13 -15.75
N ALA A 285 -20.09 18.37 -14.70
CA ALA A 285 -21.11 17.33 -14.67
C ALA A 285 -21.93 17.42 -13.38
N THR A 286 -23.20 17.04 -13.46
CA THR A 286 -24.03 16.85 -12.27
C THR A 286 -23.53 15.65 -11.45
N PRO A 287 -23.85 15.57 -10.15
CA PRO A 287 -23.47 14.41 -9.33
C PRO A 287 -23.96 13.08 -9.93
N ALA A 288 -25.17 13.06 -10.48
CA ALA A 288 -25.76 11.88 -11.12
C ALA A 288 -24.98 11.46 -12.39
N GLN A 289 -24.66 12.42 -13.27
CA GLN A 289 -23.85 12.16 -14.47
C GLN A 289 -22.44 11.67 -14.10
N ASN A 290 -21.81 12.27 -13.10
CA ASN A 290 -20.47 11.87 -12.64
C ASN A 290 -20.46 10.43 -12.10
N VAL A 291 -21.48 10.08 -11.31
CA VAL A 291 -21.68 8.71 -10.83
C VAL A 291 -21.91 7.75 -12.00
N GLN A 292 -22.77 8.10 -12.95
CA GLN A 292 -23.05 7.29 -14.14
C GLN A 292 -21.81 7.13 -15.03
N HIS A 293 -21.00 8.16 -15.22
CA HIS A 293 -19.74 8.13 -15.96
C HIS A 293 -18.74 7.18 -15.28
N ALA A 294 -18.60 7.28 -13.96
CA ALA A 294 -17.77 6.37 -13.18
C ALA A 294 -18.26 4.91 -13.28
N TYR A 295 -19.57 4.67 -13.28
CA TYR A 295 -20.15 3.33 -13.51
C TYR A 295 -19.92 2.85 -14.94
N SER A 296 -20.13 3.69 -15.95
CA SER A 296 -19.98 3.34 -17.36
C SER A 296 -18.53 3.03 -17.72
N ARG A 297 -17.56 3.78 -17.18
CA ARG A 297 -16.12 3.44 -17.29
C ARG A 297 -15.75 2.15 -16.58
N ARG A 298 -16.39 1.85 -15.44
CA ARG A 298 -16.27 0.55 -14.76
C ARG A 298 -17.01 -0.58 -15.48
N ALA A 299 -17.95 -0.27 -16.38
CA ALA A 299 -18.71 -1.25 -17.15
C ALA A 299 -18.04 -1.55 -18.50
N GLY A 300 -17.37 -0.57 -19.11
CA GLY A 300 -16.57 -0.73 -20.34
C GLY A 300 -15.21 -1.40 -20.13
N GLY A 301 -14.76 -1.47 -18.89
CA GLY A 301 -13.79 -2.45 -18.43
C GLY A 301 -14.49 -3.37 -17.46
N LYS A 302 -14.97 -4.53 -17.92
CA LYS A 302 -14.92 -5.71 -17.05
C LYS A 302 -13.43 -5.88 -16.73
N ILE A 303 -12.95 -5.23 -15.67
CA ILE A 303 -12.16 -5.99 -14.73
C ILE A 303 -13.15 -7.08 -14.40
N GLU A 304 -12.91 -8.28 -14.92
CA GLU A 304 -13.19 -9.46 -14.13
C GLU A 304 -12.55 -9.16 -12.78
N ARG A 305 -13.30 -8.50 -11.89
CA ARG A 305 -13.32 -9.00 -10.54
C ARG A 305 -13.73 -10.41 -10.85
N PRO A 306 -12.86 -11.43 -10.69
CA PRO A 306 -13.40 -12.77 -10.65
C PRO A 306 -14.57 -12.58 -9.70
N ASN A 307 -15.77 -12.81 -10.22
CA ASN A 307 -16.83 -13.16 -9.32
C ASN A 307 -16.17 -14.38 -8.70
N ALA A 308 -15.59 -14.20 -7.52
CA ALA A 308 -15.11 -15.30 -6.74
C ALA A 308 -16.43 -15.95 -6.33
N PHE A 309 -17.08 -16.62 -7.29
CA PHE A 309 -17.67 -17.90 -7.06
C PHE A 309 -16.56 -18.61 -6.33
N LYS A 310 -16.67 -18.55 -5.01
CA LYS A 310 -15.71 -19.21 -4.16
C LYS A 310 -15.99 -20.67 -4.49
N ARG A 311 -15.18 -21.18 -5.40
CA ARG A 311 -15.12 -22.59 -5.73
C ARG A 311 -15.16 -23.35 -4.43
N LEU A 312 -15.83 -24.48 -4.40
CA LEU A 312 -16.03 -25.20 -3.17
C LEU A 312 -15.89 -26.70 -3.41
N PHE A 313 -15.45 -27.38 -2.38
CA PHE A 313 -15.50 -28.83 -2.31
C PHE A 313 -16.73 -29.25 -1.52
N ALA A 314 -17.41 -30.31 -1.99
CA ALA A 314 -18.43 -31.00 -1.21
C ALA A 314 -18.16 -32.50 -1.16
N ARG A 315 -18.49 -33.15 -0.04
CA ARG A 315 -18.48 -34.62 0.09
C ARG A 315 -19.67 -35.11 0.90
N GLN A 316 -20.13 -36.32 0.62
CA GLN A 316 -21.20 -36.98 1.38
C GLN A 316 -20.63 -37.66 2.63
N ILE A 317 -21.35 -37.58 3.75
CA ILE A 317 -20.94 -38.15 5.05
C ILE A 317 -21.09 -39.68 5.07
N CYS A 318 -22.07 -40.22 4.37
CA CYS A 318 -22.30 -41.67 4.21
C CYS A 318 -22.12 -42.08 2.74
N GLY A 319 -20.89 -42.38 2.32
CA GLY A 319 -20.58 -42.77 0.95
C GLY A 319 -19.07 -42.75 0.64
N THR A 320 -18.71 -42.83 -0.64
CA THR A 320 -17.33 -42.63 -1.12
C THR A 320 -16.75 -41.34 -0.53
N HIS A 321 -15.63 -41.44 0.18
CA HIS A 321 -14.98 -40.35 0.93
C HIS A 321 -14.31 -39.29 0.02
N CYS A 322 -14.77 -39.14 -1.22
CA CYS A 322 -14.16 -38.30 -2.24
C CYS A 322 -14.73 -36.88 -2.20
N TRP A 323 -13.85 -35.89 -2.19
CA TRP A 323 -14.24 -34.49 -2.34
C TRP A 323 -14.52 -34.18 -3.82
N MET A 324 -15.70 -33.66 -4.10
CA MET A 324 -16.09 -33.17 -5.43
C MET A 324 -15.89 -31.66 -5.51
N HIS A 325 -15.37 -31.19 -6.64
CA HIS A 325 -15.12 -29.78 -6.90
C HIS A 325 -16.31 -29.14 -7.61
N PHE A 326 -16.66 -27.91 -7.21
CA PHE A 326 -17.72 -27.12 -7.83
C PHE A 326 -17.21 -25.71 -8.10
N GLU A 327 -17.54 -25.19 -9.28
CA GLU A 327 -17.20 -23.84 -9.71
C GLU A 327 -17.96 -22.78 -8.90
N SER A 328 -19.13 -23.12 -8.34
CA SER A 328 -19.92 -22.19 -7.52
C SER A 328 -20.85 -22.85 -6.50
N VAL A 329 -21.26 -22.10 -5.47
CA VAL A 329 -22.28 -22.54 -4.49
C VAL A 329 -23.60 -22.91 -5.17
N LYS A 330 -23.95 -22.27 -6.29
CA LYS A 330 -25.17 -22.59 -7.06
C LYS A 330 -25.08 -23.97 -7.71
N GLU A 331 -23.93 -24.29 -8.28
CA GLU A 331 -23.66 -25.60 -8.89
C GLU A 331 -23.68 -26.71 -7.83
N ALA A 332 -23.03 -26.48 -6.69
CA ALA A 332 -23.07 -27.41 -5.56
C ALA A 332 -24.49 -27.60 -5.01
N ALA A 333 -25.31 -26.55 -4.95
CA ALA A 333 -26.70 -26.63 -4.52
C ALA A 333 -27.56 -27.46 -5.47
N ALA A 334 -27.38 -27.28 -6.79
CA ALA A 334 -28.08 -28.05 -7.81
C ALA A 334 -27.73 -29.55 -7.73
N HIS A 335 -26.46 -29.88 -7.47
CA HIS A 335 -26.02 -31.27 -7.35
C HIS A 335 -26.44 -31.93 -6.03
N THR A 336 -26.24 -31.25 -4.90
CA THR A 336 -26.48 -31.83 -3.57
C THR A 336 -27.93 -31.73 -3.09
N GLY A 337 -28.75 -30.92 -3.76
CA GLY A 337 -30.11 -30.58 -3.31
C GLY A 337 -30.13 -29.80 -1.99
N VAL A 338 -29.01 -29.22 -1.55
CA VAL A 338 -28.92 -28.34 -0.38
C VAL A 338 -29.14 -26.90 -0.82
N PHE A 339 -29.97 -26.15 -0.10
CA PHE A 339 -30.19 -24.73 -0.41
C PHE A 339 -28.89 -23.92 -0.33
N THR A 340 -28.69 -23.01 -1.28
CA THR A 340 -27.50 -22.14 -1.38
C THR A 340 -27.23 -21.35 -0.10
N SER A 341 -28.28 -20.95 0.61
CA SER A 341 -28.21 -20.29 1.93
C SER A 341 -27.59 -21.19 3.00
N HIS A 342 -27.97 -22.47 3.06
CA HIS A 342 -27.43 -23.46 4.00
C HIS A 342 -25.98 -23.80 3.69
N ILE A 343 -25.64 -24.01 2.41
CA ILE A 343 -24.23 -24.19 1.99
C ILE A 343 -23.39 -22.99 2.44
N SER A 344 -23.91 -21.78 2.26
CA SER A 344 -23.22 -20.54 2.68
C SER A 344 -23.09 -20.41 4.20
N ILE A 345 -24.01 -20.97 4.99
CA ILE A 345 -23.92 -21.02 6.46
C ILE A 345 -22.83 -22.02 6.89
N VAL A 346 -22.79 -23.21 6.28
CA VAL A 346 -21.75 -24.22 6.53
C VAL A 346 -20.36 -23.67 6.20
N LEU A 347 -20.20 -23.06 5.02
CA LEU A 347 -18.93 -22.46 4.58
C LEU A 347 -18.44 -21.30 5.47
N ARG A 348 -19.35 -20.65 6.21
CA ARG A 348 -19.03 -19.59 7.16
C ARG A 348 -18.78 -20.10 8.58
N GLY A 349 -18.85 -21.42 8.80
CA GLY A 349 -18.59 -22.07 10.08
C GLY A 349 -19.78 -22.10 11.04
N GLY A 350 -21.02 -21.96 10.54
CA GLY A 350 -22.22 -22.05 11.39
C GLY A 350 -22.55 -23.49 11.80
N HIS A 351 -22.80 -24.37 10.82
CA HIS A 351 -23.04 -25.80 11.04
C HIS A 351 -21.94 -26.62 10.35
N GLY A 352 -21.51 -27.73 10.95
CA GLY A 352 -20.42 -28.57 10.39
C GLY A 352 -20.79 -29.27 9.08
N TYR A 353 -22.08 -29.38 8.78
CA TYR A 353 -22.64 -30.03 7.60
C TYR A 353 -24.05 -29.51 7.32
N ALA A 354 -24.58 -29.80 6.13
CA ALA A 354 -26.00 -29.58 5.80
C ALA A 354 -26.56 -30.84 5.11
N LYS A 355 -27.71 -31.33 5.60
CA LYS A 355 -28.21 -32.68 5.27
C LYS A 355 -27.12 -33.73 5.57
N ASN A 356 -26.66 -34.46 4.56
CA ASN A 356 -25.58 -35.44 4.65
C ASN A 356 -24.31 -34.97 3.92
N TRP A 357 -24.11 -33.66 3.78
CA TRP A 357 -23.02 -33.07 2.99
C TRP A 357 -22.15 -32.11 3.80
N GLU A 358 -20.83 -32.23 3.64
CA GLU A 358 -19.85 -31.26 4.12
C GLU A 358 -19.40 -30.33 3.00
N PHE A 359 -19.13 -29.06 3.32
CA PHE A 359 -18.70 -28.04 2.34
C PHE A 359 -17.48 -27.26 2.83
N LYS A 360 -16.51 -26.99 1.94
CA LYS A 360 -15.34 -26.14 2.22
C LYS A 360 -15.02 -25.27 1.01
N PHE A 361 -14.54 -24.04 1.22
CA PHE A 361 -14.05 -23.22 0.10
C PHE A 361 -12.80 -23.89 -0.50
N ALA A 362 -12.77 -24.00 -1.82
CA ALA A 362 -11.54 -24.20 -2.56
C ALA A 362 -10.71 -22.93 -2.39
N VAL A 363 -9.54 -23.07 -1.81
CA VAL A 363 -8.60 -21.96 -1.63
C VAL A 363 -8.20 -21.47 -3.02
N SER A 364 -8.18 -20.15 -3.20
CA SER A 364 -7.78 -19.50 -4.46
C SER A 364 -6.47 -20.09 -4.96
N GLU A 365 -6.54 -20.66 -6.15
CA GLU A 365 -5.43 -21.00 -7.06
C GLU A 365 -4.06 -21.10 -6.39
N GLU A 366 -3.60 -22.35 -6.24
CA GLU A 366 -2.18 -22.65 -6.15
C GLU A 366 -1.50 -22.04 -7.38
N LEU A 367 -1.02 -20.80 -7.25
CA LEU A 367 -0.09 -20.21 -8.20
C LEU A 367 1.12 -21.16 -8.20
N ARG A 368 1.41 -21.79 -9.34
CA ARG A 368 2.55 -22.71 -9.46
C ARG A 368 3.82 -22.03 -8.92
N GLY A 369 4.43 -22.64 -7.90
CA GLY A 369 5.66 -22.15 -7.27
C GLY A 369 5.47 -21.14 -6.12
N GLU A 370 4.24 -20.85 -5.69
CA GLU A 370 4.05 -20.08 -4.45
C GLU A 370 4.25 -20.96 -3.21
N GLU A 371 5.24 -20.59 -2.40
CA GLU A 371 5.48 -21.20 -1.10
C GLU A 371 4.78 -20.43 0.01
N TRP A 372 4.26 -21.14 1.01
CA TRP A 372 3.69 -20.56 2.23
C TRP A 372 4.56 -20.93 3.42
N ARG A 373 4.86 -19.95 4.29
CA ARG A 373 5.61 -20.16 5.53
C ARG A 373 4.91 -19.48 6.69
N GLN A 374 5.02 -20.09 7.87
CA GLN A 374 4.48 -19.51 9.10
C GLN A 374 5.12 -18.16 9.41
N VAL A 375 4.30 -17.23 9.89
CA VAL A 375 4.77 -15.93 10.36
C VAL A 375 5.60 -16.10 11.63
N ILE A 376 6.82 -15.58 11.62
CA ILE A 376 7.73 -15.57 12.76
C ILE A 376 7.67 -14.17 13.41
N LEU A 377 7.08 -14.07 14.60
CA LEU A 377 6.84 -12.81 15.32
C LEU A 377 7.91 -12.45 16.35
N ASP A 378 9.01 -13.21 16.44
CA ASP A 378 10.11 -12.99 17.38
C ASP A 378 10.92 -11.73 17.02
N TRP A 379 10.31 -10.59 17.29
CA TRP A 379 10.97 -9.35 17.64
C TRP A 379 10.71 -9.16 19.13
N SER A 380 11.51 -9.82 19.98
CA SER A 380 11.82 -9.20 21.26
C SER A 380 12.52 -7.88 20.92
N CYS A 381 11.72 -6.82 20.86
CA CYS A 381 12.26 -5.48 20.98
C CYS A 381 13.14 -5.48 22.22
N ALA A 382 14.45 -5.42 22.01
CA ALA A 382 15.37 -4.83 22.97
C ALA A 382 15.02 -3.34 23.09
N SER A 383 13.88 -3.04 23.69
CA SER A 383 13.63 -1.78 24.36
C SER A 383 14.34 -1.89 25.70
N GLY A 384 15.49 -1.26 25.82
CA GLY A 384 16.23 -1.17 27.07
C GLY A 384 15.35 -0.55 28.15
N TYR A 385 15.01 -1.36 29.15
CA TYR A 385 14.79 -0.94 30.53
C TYR A 385 15.23 -2.13 31.40
N GLY A 386 16.21 -1.89 32.26
CA GLY A 386 16.94 -2.92 32.99
C GLY A 386 16.05 -3.77 33.89
N ALA A 387 16.14 -5.08 33.71
CA ALA A 387 15.82 -6.04 34.75
C ALA A 387 17.04 -6.16 35.66
N LYS A 388 16.93 -5.60 36.88
CA LYS A 388 17.87 -5.86 37.97
C LYS A 388 17.89 -7.37 38.24
N LEU A 389 19.07 -7.97 38.14
CA LEU A 389 19.34 -9.29 38.71
C LEU A 389 19.14 -9.19 40.23
N ALA A 390 18.24 -10.01 40.77
CA ALA A 390 18.19 -10.27 42.20
C ALA A 390 19.44 -11.09 42.59
N PRO A 391 20.07 -10.82 43.74
CA PRO A 391 21.21 -11.60 44.19
C PRO A 391 20.73 -13.01 44.57
N ALA A 392 21.51 -14.01 44.18
CA ALA A 392 21.34 -15.37 44.65
C ALA A 392 21.75 -15.44 46.13
N GLU A 393 20.89 -16.04 46.95
CA GLU A 393 21.26 -16.62 48.24
C GLU A 393 21.88 -18.01 48.04
#